data_AF-A0A139MF17-F1
#
_entry.id   AF-A0A139MF17-F1
#
_cell.length_a   1.000
_cell.length_b   1.000
_cell.length_c   1.000
_cell.angle_alpha   90.00
_cell.angle_beta   90.00
_cell.angle_gamma   90.00
#
_symmetry.space_group_name_H-M   'P 1'
#
loop_
_entity.id
_entity.type
_entity.pdbx_description
1 polymer ?
#
loop_
_entity_poly.entity_id
_entity_poly.type
_entity_poly.pdbx_seq_one_letter_code
_entity_poly.pdbx_strand_id
1 'polypeptide(L)' 'MEKLSDAEMYTWEFLEENKSKVQLMSITQIAEEAHVSTATIVRTLKKKRI' A
#
# COMPACT_ATOMS: atom_id res chain seq x y z
N MET A 1 -13.48 -9.08 -8.50
CA MET A 1 -12.42 -8.10 -8.21
C MET A 1 -12.98 -7.17 -7.16
N GLU A 2 -12.50 -7.22 -5.93
CA GLU A 2 -13.01 -6.33 -4.87
C GLU A 2 -12.59 -4.89 -5.17
N LYS A 3 -13.53 -3.96 -5.04
CA LYS A 3 -13.23 -2.53 -5.19
C LYS A 3 -12.36 -2.09 -4.01
N LEU A 4 -11.35 -1.27 -4.30
CA LEU A 4 -10.57 -0.60 -3.27
C LEU A 4 -11.42 0.49 -2.63
N SER A 5 -11.37 0.60 -1.30
CA SER A 5 -11.77 1.80 -0.56
C SER A 5 -10.82 2.96 -0.89
N ASP A 6 -11.21 4.19 -0.56
CA ASP A 6 -10.39 5.37 -0.86
C ASP A 6 -8.99 5.29 -0.23
N ALA A 7 -8.90 4.81 1.01
CA ALA A 7 -7.62 4.58 1.68
C ALA A 7 -6.77 3.50 0.97
N GLU A 8 -7.40 2.44 0.48
CA GLU A 8 -6.68 1.39 -0.26
C GLU A 8 -6.27 1.85 -1.66
N MET A 9 -7.08 2.69 -2.32
CA MET A 9 -6.76 3.29 -3.61
C MET A 9 -5.54 4.20 -3.49
N TYR A 10 -5.58 5.13 -2.53
CA TYR A 10 -4.44 5.98 -2.19
C TYR A 10 -3.18 5.15 -1.88
N THR A 11 -3.33 4.09 -1.08
CA THR A 11 -2.21 3.20 -0.76
C THR A 11 -1.65 2.56 -2.03
N TRP A 12 -2.50 2.10 -2.95
CA TRP A 12 -2.06 1.49 -4.21
C TRP A 12 -1.30 2.47 -5.10
N GLU A 13 -1.82 3.70 -5.24
CA GLU A 13 -1.17 4.77 -6.01
C GLU A 13 0.21 5.12 -5.42
N PHE A 14 0.29 5.32 -4.10
CA PHE A 14 1.55 5.57 -3.41
C PHE A 14 2.59 4.47 -3.66
N LEU A 15 2.18 3.20 -3.59
CA LEU A 15 3.07 2.05 -3.80
C LEU A 15 3.60 2.00 -5.24
N GLU A 16 2.76 2.28 -6.23
CA GLU A 16 3.16 2.26 -7.64
C GLU A 16 4.06 3.46 -8.00
N GLU A 17 3.77 4.66 -7.49
CA GLU A 17 4.60 5.85 -7.70
C GLU A 17 5.99 5.74 -7.05
N ASN A 18 6.09 5.01 -5.92
CA ASN A 18 7.31 4.87 -5.13
C ASN A 18 7.93 3.47 -5.21
N LYS A 19 7.57 2.68 -6.23
CA LYS A 19 7.85 1.23 -6.33
C LYS A 19 9.29 0.83 -5.99
N SER A 20 10.28 1.52 -6.58
CA SER A 20 11.70 1.21 -6.35
C SER A 20 12.13 1.44 -4.89
N LYS A 21 11.59 2.47 -4.25
CA LYS A 21 11.89 2.82 -2.86
C LYS A 21 11.18 1.86 -1.90
N VAL A 22 9.89 1.63 -2.13
CA VAL A 22 9.02 0.74 -1.35
C VAL A 22 9.57 -0.69 -1.30
N GLN A 23 10.16 -1.20 -2.39
CA GLN A 23 10.78 -2.54 -2.41
C GLN A 23 11.97 -2.70 -1.45
N LEU A 24 12.58 -1.59 -1.02
CA LEU A 24 13.71 -1.58 -0.08
C LEU A 24 13.28 -1.27 1.36
N MET A 25 11.98 -1.08 1.60
CA MET A 25 11.42 -0.69 2.90
C MET A 25 10.68 -1.85 3.56
N SER A 26 10.70 -1.86 4.90
CA SER A 26 9.79 -2.70 5.67
C SER A 26 8.35 -2.16 5.60
N ILE A 27 7.37 -3.04 5.84
CA ILE A 27 5.95 -2.66 5.83
C ILE A 27 5.62 -1.55 6.84
N THR A 28 6.33 -1.47 7.97
CA THR A 28 6.17 -0.41 8.97
C THR A 28 6.70 0.92 8.47
N GLN A 29 7.85 0.93 7.78
CA GLN A 29 8.37 2.16 7.16
C GLN A 29 7.46 2.66 6.03
N ILE A 30 6.89 1.74 5.23
CA ILE A 30 5.91 2.09 4.19
C ILE A 30 4.65 2.69 4.83
N ALA A 31 4.17 2.11 5.93
CA ALA A 31 3.01 2.60 6.67
C ALA A 31 3.23 4.01 7.23
N GLU A 32 4.40 4.27 7.80
CA GLU A 32 4.78 5.59 8.31
C GLU A 32 4.85 6.63 7.19
N GLU A 33 5.51 6.30 6.07
CA GLU A 33 5.70 7.23 4.96
C GLU A 33 4.42 7.53 4.19
N ALA A 34 3.58 6.51 3.99
CA ALA A 34 2.28 6.66 3.35
C ALA A 34 1.19 7.15 4.33
N HIS A 35 1.49 7.38 5.60
CA HIS A 35 0.51 7.77 6.62
C HIS A 35 -0.72 6.85 6.70
N VAL A 36 -0.51 5.54 6.57
CA VAL A 36 -1.58 4.52 6.65
C VAL A 36 -1.19 3.42 7.64
N SER A 37 -2.16 2.62 8.09
CA SER A 37 -1.86 1.43 8.89
C SER A 37 -1.24 0.31 8.04
N THR A 38 -0.40 -0.53 8.65
CA THR A 38 0.09 -1.78 8.02
C THR A 38 -1.06 -2.69 7.57
N ALA A 39 -2.19 -2.69 8.29
CA ALA A 39 -3.39 -3.43 7.92
C ALA A 39 -4.04 -2.92 6.62
N THR A 40 -3.99 -1.62 6.36
CA THR A 40 -4.44 -1.04 5.08
C THR A 40 -3.57 -1.54 3.94
N ILE A 41 -2.24 -1.50 4.08
CA ILE A 41 -1.30 -2.02 3.08
C ILE A 41 -1.57 -3.49 2.77
N VAL A 42 -1.70 -4.34 3.80
CA VAL A 42 -1.98 -5.78 3.61
C VAL A 42 -3.31 -6.00 2.87
N ARG A 43 -4.36 -5.26 3.20
CA ARG A 43 -5.67 -5.39 2.51
C ARG A 43 -5.58 -4.93 1.06
N THR A 44 -4.93 -3.80 0.79
CA THR A 44 -4.70 -3.29 -0.57
C THR A 44 -3.99 -4.33 -1.44
N LEU A 45 -2.86 -4.87 -0.94
CA LEU A 45 -2.07 -5.87 -1.67
C LEU A 45 -2.86 -7.15 -1.93
N LYS A 46 -3.59 -7.66 -0.91
CA LYS A 46 -4.47 -8.84 -1.06
C LYS A 46 -5.54 -8.65 -2.14
N LYS A 47 -6.15 -7.46 -2.21
CA LYS A 47 -7.20 -7.15 -3.21
C LYS A 47 -6.64 -6.99 -4.62
N LYS A 48 -5.42 -6.48 -4.77
CA LYS A 48 -4.76 -6.28 -6.07
C LYS A 48 -4.11 -7.54 -6.66
N ARG A 49 -4.02 -8.65 -5.90
CA ARG A 49 -3.32 -9.90 -6.27
C ARG A 49 -1.94 -9.59 -6.88
N ILE A 50 -1.01 -9.22 -6.01
CA ILE A 50 0.41 -9.61 -6.16
C ILE A 50 0.61 -10.86 -5.30
#